data_AF-A0A1W2E4B9-F1
#
_entry.id   AF-A0A1W2E4B9-F1
#
_cell.length_a   1.000
_cell.length_b   1.000
_cell.length_c   1.000
_cell.angle_alpha   90.00
_cell.angle_beta   90.00
_cell.angle_gamma   90.00
#
_symmetry.space_group_name_H-M   'P 1'
#
loop_
_entity.id
_entity.type
_entity.pdbx_description
1 polymer ?
#
loop_
_entity_poly.entity_id
_entity_poly.type
_entity_poly.pdbx_seq_one_letter_code
_entity_poly.pdbx_strand_id
1 'polypeptide(L)' 'MIIVQQTELYKIRRETETVNTRMAEAAEVNKSLNAEKEKLSTAEYIEKVAREQLGLVKPGEVPYIPAR' A
#
# COMPACT_ATOMS: atom_id res chain seq x y z
N MET A 1 13.11 39.81 26.46
CA MET A 1 12.53 38.45 26.38
C MET A 1 13.16 37.67 25.22
N ILE A 2 14.34 37.08 25.46
CA ILE A 2 15.04 36.22 24.48
C ILE A 2 14.78 34.73 24.78
N ILE A 3 14.57 34.39 26.06
CA ILE A 3 14.37 33.01 26.53
C ILE A 3 13.08 32.40 25.94
N VAL A 4 11.99 33.16 25.87
CA VAL A 4 10.70 32.69 25.31
C VAL A 4 10.79 32.38 23.81
N GLN A 5 11.55 33.18 23.05
CA GLN A 5 11.73 32.92 21.62
C GLN A 5 12.55 31.65 21.37
N GLN A 6 13.53 31.35 22.23
CA GLN A 6 14.30 30.11 22.13
C GLN A 6 13.47 28.88 22.46
N THR A 7 12.55 28.95 23.43
CA THR A 7 11.66 27.82 23.75
C THR A 7 10.66 27.53 22.63
N GLU A 8 10.12 28.56 21.98
CA GLU A 8 9.21 28.37 20.85
C GLU A 8 9.94 27.79 19.62
N LEU A 9 11.14 28.28 19.31
CA LEU A 9 11.96 27.69 18.24
C LEU A 9 12.29 26.21 18.51
N TYR A 10 12.56 25.84 19.76
CA TYR A 10 12.81 24.46 20.13
C TYR A 10 11.58 23.57 19.93
N LYS A 11 10.38 24.04 20.31
CA LYS A 11 9.12 23.31 20.08
C LYS A 11 8.87 23.09 18.60
N ILE A 12 8.97 24.15 17.79
CA ILE A 12 8.76 24.09 16.34
C ILE A 12 9.71 23.09 15.68
N ARG A 13 10.99 23.08 16.08
CA ARG A 13 11.97 22.12 15.56
C ARG A 13 11.58 20.68 15.90
N ARG A 14 11.21 20.43 17.16
CA ARG A 14 10.81 19.09 17.61
C ARG A 14 9.53 18.60 16.92
N GLU A 15 8.56 19.48 16.71
CA GLU A 15 7.35 19.18 15.95
C GLU A 15 7.68 18.87 14.49
N THR A 16 8.56 19.66 13.88
CA THR A 16 9.03 19.45 12.50
C THR A 16 9.74 18.10 12.35
N GLU A 17 10.64 17.75 13.28
CA GLU A 17 11.30 16.44 13.31
C GLU A 17 10.28 15.30 13.42
N THR A 18 9.31 15.43 14.34
CA THR A 18 8.26 14.41 14.53
C THR A 18 7.40 14.23 13.29
N VAL A 19 7.01 15.32 12.64
CA VAL A 19 6.23 15.30 11.40
C VAL A 19 7.05 14.67 10.27
N ASN A 20 8.33 15.03 10.13
CA ASN A 20 9.21 14.46 9.11
C ASN A 20 9.39 12.95 9.28
N THR A 21 9.57 12.48 10.51
CA THR A 21 9.65 11.03 10.80
C THR A 21 8.36 10.33 10.38
N ARG A 22 7.19 10.86 10.76
CA ARG A 22 5.89 10.28 10.38
C ARG A 22 5.67 10.27 8.87
N MET A 23 6.10 11.33 8.17
CA MET A 23 6.02 11.37 6.71
C MET A 23 6.91 10.31 6.07
N ALA A 24 8.12 10.12 6.58
CA ALA A 24 9.04 9.10 6.07
C ALA A 24 8.47 7.68 6.26
N GLU A 25 7.94 7.39 7.45
CA GLU A 25 7.28 6.11 7.74
C GLU A 25 6.06 5.88 6.82
N ALA A 26 5.20 6.89 6.66
CA ALA A 26 4.03 6.80 5.79
C ALA A 26 4.41 6.60 4.32
N ALA A 27 5.49 7.25 3.85
CA ALA A 27 5.99 7.09 2.50
C ALA A 27 6.52 5.66 2.25
N GLU A 28 7.23 5.08 3.20
CA GLU A 28 7.74 3.71 3.09
C GLU A 28 6.60 2.68 3.08
N VAL A 29 5.61 2.85 3.97
CA VAL A 29 4.40 2.01 3.99
C VAL A 29 3.62 2.14 2.68
N ASN A 30 3.48 3.35 2.14
CA ASN A 30 2.79 3.55 0.86
C ASN A 30 3.52 2.84 -0.28
N LYS A 31 4.85 2.95 -0.32
CA LYS A 31 5.70 2.28 -1.30
C LYS A 31 5.57 0.76 -1.20
N SER A 32 5.60 0.18 0.00
CA SER A 32 5.44 -1.26 0.18
C SER A 32 4.07 -1.75 -0.28
N LEU A 33 3.00 -1.01 0.07
CA LEU A 33 1.63 -1.32 -0.35
C LEU A 33 1.44 -1.22 -1.86
N ASN A 34 2.06 -0.24 -2.52
CA ASN A 34 2.00 -0.13 -3.98
C ASN A 34 2.75 -1.28 -4.66
N ALA A 35 3.93 -1.67 -4.14
CA ALA A 35 4.65 -2.82 -4.67
C ALA A 35 3.87 -4.13 -4.46
N GLU A 36 3.17 -4.29 -3.34
CA GLU A 36 2.28 -5.43 -3.10
C GLU A 36 1.06 -5.40 -4.03
N LYS A 37 0.43 -4.24 -4.20
CA LYS A 37 -0.64 -4.05 -5.17
C LYS A 37 -0.19 -4.41 -6.57
N GLU A 38 0.97 -3.96 -7.04
CA GLU A 38 1.47 -4.28 -8.38
C GLU A 38 1.64 -5.79 -8.57
N LYS A 39 2.17 -6.50 -7.56
CA LYS A 39 2.24 -7.97 -7.58
C LYS A 39 0.86 -8.63 -7.67
N LEU A 40 -0.11 -8.10 -6.94
CA LEU A 40 -1.50 -8.57 -6.92
C LEU A 40 -2.32 -8.08 -8.14
N SER A 41 -1.84 -7.10 -8.90
CA SER A 41 -2.55 -6.53 -10.06
C SER A 41 -2.11 -7.14 -11.38
N THR A 42 -1.32 -8.21 -11.34
CA THR A 42 -0.87 -8.91 -12.53
C THR A 42 -2.04 -9.61 -13.23
N ALA A 43 -1.98 -9.69 -14.56
CA ALA A 43 -3.02 -10.33 -15.37
C ALA A 43 -3.33 -11.77 -14.89
N GLU A 44 -2.34 -12.45 -14.31
CA GLU A 44 -2.47 -13.78 -13.71
C GLU A 44 -3.35 -13.78 -12.46
N TYR A 45 -3.25 -12.78 -11.58
CA TYR A 45 -4.13 -12.66 -10.41
C TYR A 45 -5.57 -12.36 -10.83
N ILE A 46 -5.75 -11.47 -11.81
CA ILE A 46 -7.06 -11.14 -12.39
C ILE A 46 -7.67 -12.40 -13.04
N GLU A 47 -6.88 -13.15 -13.81
CA GLU A 47 -7.30 -14.41 -14.44
C GLU A 47 -7.65 -15.47 -13.39
N LYS A 48 -6.87 -15.59 -12.31
CA LYS A 48 -7.16 -16.50 -11.19
C LYS A 48 -8.48 -16.16 -10.52
N VAL A 49 -8.70 -14.89 -10.16
CA VAL A 49 -9.98 -14.45 -9.55
C VAL A 49 -11.15 -14.67 -10.51
N ALA A 50 -10.98 -14.38 -11.80
CA ALA A 50 -12.00 -14.61 -12.81
C ALA A 50 -12.36 -16.10 -12.95
N ARG A 51 -11.38 -17.01 -12.92
CA ARG A 51 -11.59 -18.45 -12.96
C ARG A 51 -12.24 -18.98 -11.67
N GLU A 52 -11.74 -18.57 -10.51
CA GLU A 52 -12.13 -19.14 -9.21
C GLU A 52 -13.45 -18.57 -8.66
N GLN A 53 -13.67 -17.24 -8.78
CA GLN A 53 -14.83 -16.59 -8.18
C GLN A 53 -15.96 -16.34 -9.18
N LEU A 54 -15.62 -16.11 -10.45
CA LEU A 54 -16.60 -15.80 -11.50
C LEU A 54 -16.85 -16.99 -12.45
N GLY A 55 -16.08 -18.08 -12.33
CA GLY A 55 -16.20 -19.25 -13.20
C GLY A 55 -15.91 -18.96 -14.68
N LEU A 56 -15.21 -17.85 -14.95
CA LEU A 56 -14.92 -17.40 -16.31
C LEU A 56 -13.73 -18.19 -16.87
N VAL A 57 -13.89 -18.72 -18.08
CA VAL A 57 -12.85 -19.43 -18.84
C VAL A 57 -12.69 -18.78 -20.21
N LYS A 58 -11.50 -18.90 -20.82
CA LYS A 58 -11.29 -18.39 -22.18
C LYS A 58 -12.11 -19.23 -23.18
N PRO A 59 -12.55 -18.64 -24.31
CA PRO A 59 -13.28 -19.39 -25.34
C PRO A 59 -12.45 -20.60 -25.82
N GLY A 60 -12.97 -21.81 -25.65
CA GLY A 60 -12.29 -23.06 -26.04
C GLY A 60 -11.61 -23.84 -24.91
N GLU A 61 -11.62 -23.36 -23.66
CA GLU A 61 -11.14 -24.10 -22.49
C GLU A 61 -12.27 -24.84 -21.75
N VAL A 62 -11.99 -26.03 -21.21
CA VAL A 62 -12.94 -26.79 -20.38
C VAL A 62 -12.82 -26.33 -18.92
N PRO A 63 -13.89 -25.87 -18.25
CA PRO A 63 -13.84 -25.46 -16.85
C PRO A 63 -13.38 -26.60 -15.94
N TYR A 64 -12.36 -26.35 -15.12
CA TYR A 64 -11.99 -27.27 -14.05
C TYR A 64 -12.99 -27.11 -12.90
N ILE A 65 -13.95 -28.03 -12.80
CA ILE A 65 -14.84 -28.14 -11.67
C ILE A 65 -14.20 -29.14 -10.70
N PRO A 66 -13.69 -28.73 -9.52
CA PRO A 66 -13.24 -29.69 -8.54
C PRO A 66 -14.43 -30.56 -8.13
N ALA A 67 -14.34 -31.85 -8.42
CA ALA A 67 -15.31 -32.83 -7.94
C ALA A 67 -15.28 -32.82 -6.41
N ARG A 68 -16.45 -32.65 -5.81
CA ARG A 68 -16.65 -32.58 -4.35
C ARG A 68 -16.14 -33.82 -3.63
#